data_AF-A0A1Q3WBM2-F1
#
_entry.id   AF-A0A1Q3WBM2-F1
#
_cell.length_a   1.000
_cell.length_b   1.000
_cell.length_c   1.000
_cell.angle_alpha   90.00
_cell.angle_beta   90.00
_cell.angle_gamma   90.00
#
_symmetry.space_group_name_H-M   'P 1'
#
loop_
_entity.id
_entity.type
_entity.pdbx_description
1 polymer ?
#
loop_
_entity_poly.entity_id
_entity_poly.type
_entity_poly.pdbx_seq_one_letter_code
_entity_poly.pdbx_strand_id
1 'polypeptide(L)'
;MNTRLFCLLLTLFAGFGFSTQAQSSYEITTDQPAQFNGIEYGYAIRNESKKEVGSKGTFNRYELTVYVTNKSGCTRLFFPRQTTFGLQDQDLLANFDCVNATGARLTSKTTTVRARPFSVPYSTSSKNAEGKVVTTTIQVQAGHMLENGETVSNNIIVLVPEGEQPLMRVRVQATETPLGRNSYAR
;
A
#
# COMPACT_ATOMS: atom_id res chain seq x y z
N MET A 1 36.07 13.37 40.30
CA MET A 1 35.38 13.44 38.99
C MET A 1 34.40 12.28 38.93
N ASN A 2 33.09 12.56 38.96
CA ASN A 2 32.06 11.57 39.30
C ASN A 2 31.85 10.55 38.18
N THR A 3 32.37 9.33 38.37
CA THR A 3 32.25 8.18 37.47
C THR A 3 30.81 7.82 37.12
N ARG A 4 29.84 8.15 38.00
CA ARG A 4 28.41 7.97 37.72
C ARG A 4 27.84 8.95 36.70
N LEU A 5 28.39 10.17 36.60
CA LEU A 5 27.99 11.16 35.62
C LEU A 5 28.54 10.83 34.23
N PHE A 6 29.74 10.22 34.18
CA PHE A 6 30.38 9.79 32.94
C PHE A 6 29.65 8.61 32.29
N CYS A 7 29.19 7.63 33.08
CA CYS A 7 28.38 6.52 32.54
C CYS A 7 27.03 6.98 31.99
N LEU A 8 26.41 7.99 32.62
CA LEU A 8 25.11 8.53 32.20
C LEU A 8 25.21 9.35 30.89
N LEU A 9 26.32 10.05 30.69
CA LEU A 9 26.67 10.73 29.44
C LEU A 9 26.97 9.74 28.30
N LEU A 10 27.60 8.60 28.60
CA LEU A 10 27.89 7.56 27.60
C LEU A 10 26.62 6.88 27.06
N THR A 11 25.61 6.68 27.92
CA THR A 11 24.32 6.10 27.50
C THR A 11 23.48 7.04 26.63
N LEU A 12 23.63 8.36 26.78
CA LEU A 12 22.89 9.33 25.95
C LEU A 12 23.43 9.44 24.52
N PHE A 13 24.75 9.24 24.32
CA PHE A 13 25.36 9.29 22.98
C PHE A 13 25.17 8.00 22.17
N ALA A 14 24.98 6.85 22.82
CA ALA A 14 24.75 5.58 22.13
C ALA A 14 23.32 5.42 21.54
N GLY A 15 22.37 6.32 21.89
CA GLY A 15 20.99 6.27 21.42
C GLY A 15 20.70 7.01 20.11
N PHE A 16 21.65 7.78 19.57
CA PHE A 16 21.43 8.66 18.40
C PHE A 16 21.66 7.99 17.03
N GLY A 17 21.95 6.68 17.00
CA GLY A 17 22.27 5.95 15.76
C GLY A 17 21.11 5.28 15.04
N PHE A 18 19.87 5.38 15.53
CA PHE A 18 18.74 4.74 14.88
C PHE A 18 18.25 5.60 13.71
N SER A 19 18.78 5.34 12.52
CA SER A 19 18.25 5.86 11.26
C SER A 19 16.79 5.42 11.11
N THR A 20 15.85 6.31 11.36
CA THR A 20 14.43 6.08 11.09
C THR A 20 14.25 5.99 9.57
N GLN A 21 14.05 4.78 9.04
CA GLN A 21 13.64 4.56 7.66
C GLN A 21 12.23 5.14 7.51
N ALA A 22 12.13 6.38 7.02
CA ALA A 22 10.85 7.02 6.73
C ALA A 22 10.22 6.34 5.52
N GLN A 23 8.92 6.00 5.62
CA GLN A 23 8.16 5.50 4.47
C GLN A 23 8.19 6.54 3.35
N SER A 24 8.55 6.12 2.13
CA SER A 24 8.61 7.01 0.98
C SER A 24 7.19 7.49 0.62
N SER A 25 6.98 8.80 0.72
CA SER A 25 5.75 9.46 0.29
C SER A 25 6.03 10.44 -0.83
N TYR A 26 5.17 10.46 -1.83
CA TYR A 26 5.29 11.33 -2.99
C TYR A 26 4.01 12.14 -3.15
N GLU A 27 4.14 13.43 -3.41
CA GLU A 27 3.02 14.27 -3.80
C GLU A 27 2.71 14.00 -5.27
N ILE A 28 1.42 13.90 -5.61
CA ILE A 28 0.96 13.61 -6.97
C ILE A 28 -0.09 14.63 -7.36
N THR A 29 -0.08 15.01 -8.64
CA THR A 29 -1.10 15.85 -9.25
C THR A 29 -1.79 15.09 -10.38
N THR A 30 -2.88 15.62 -10.91
CA THR A 30 -3.62 14.97 -12.00
C THR A 30 -2.76 14.78 -13.27
N ASP A 31 -1.80 15.67 -13.50
CA ASP A 31 -0.93 15.64 -14.68
C ASP A 31 0.43 14.97 -14.41
N GLN A 32 0.79 14.76 -13.14
CA GLN A 32 2.08 14.20 -12.73
C GLN A 32 1.88 13.03 -11.77
N PRO A 33 1.67 11.80 -12.30
CA PRO A 33 1.67 10.60 -11.49
C PRO A 33 3.09 10.29 -10.99
N ALA A 34 3.18 9.69 -9.81
CA ALA A 34 4.46 9.21 -9.29
C ALA A 34 4.82 7.86 -9.92
N GLN A 35 6.10 7.64 -10.21
CA GLN A 35 6.58 6.34 -10.68
C GLN A 35 7.67 5.81 -9.74
N PHE A 36 7.50 4.56 -9.30
CA PHE A 36 8.45 3.88 -8.43
C PHE A 36 8.53 2.40 -8.80
N ASN A 37 9.73 1.88 -9.02
CA ASN A 37 9.99 0.48 -9.44
C ASN A 37 9.18 0.00 -10.66
N GLY A 38 8.92 0.91 -11.61
CA GLY A 38 8.11 0.62 -12.79
C GLY A 38 6.62 0.49 -12.49
N ILE A 39 6.16 0.93 -11.32
CA ILE A 39 4.74 1.06 -10.99
C ILE A 39 4.39 2.55 -11.00
N GLU A 40 3.32 2.89 -11.70
CA GLU A 40 2.77 4.25 -11.77
C GLU A 40 1.61 4.39 -10.78
N TYR A 41 1.59 5.50 -10.05
CA TYR A 41 0.62 5.84 -9.04
C TYR A 41 0.01 7.20 -9.38
N GLY A 42 -1.30 7.25 -9.54
CA GLY A 42 -1.97 8.49 -9.91
C GLY A 42 -3.41 8.56 -9.43
N TYR A 43 -4.06 9.66 -9.79
CA TYR A 43 -5.48 9.83 -9.58
C TYR A 43 -6.10 10.65 -10.71
N ALA A 44 -7.42 10.51 -10.89
CA ALA A 44 -8.21 11.30 -11.80
C ALA A 44 -9.45 11.84 -11.08
N ILE A 45 -9.85 13.06 -11.43
CA ILE A 45 -11.10 13.66 -10.97
C ILE A 45 -12.22 13.19 -11.90
N ARG A 46 -13.20 12.46 -11.35
CA ARG A 46 -14.39 12.01 -12.10
C ARG A 46 -15.50 13.03 -12.08
N ASN A 47 -15.67 13.71 -10.96
CA ASN A 47 -16.75 14.68 -10.77
C ASN A 47 -16.36 15.70 -9.72
N GLU A 48 -16.86 16.92 -9.90
CA GLU A 48 -16.73 18.04 -8.98
C GLU A 48 -18.11 18.64 -8.75
N SER A 49 -18.46 18.85 -7.48
CA SER A 49 -19.69 19.56 -7.11
C SER A 49 -19.50 20.37 -5.84
N LYS A 50 -20.33 21.40 -5.63
CA LYS A 50 -20.35 22.14 -4.38
C LYS A 50 -21.31 21.50 -3.39
N LYS A 51 -20.96 21.49 -2.10
CA LYS A 51 -21.79 20.92 -1.05
C LYS A 51 -21.70 21.74 0.24
N GLU A 52 -22.85 22.21 0.70
CA GLU A 52 -22.97 22.87 1.99
C GLU A 52 -22.97 21.84 3.12
N VAL A 53 -22.18 22.07 4.16
CA VAL A 53 -22.08 21.18 5.33
C VAL A 53 -22.53 21.92 6.59
N GLY A 54 -23.83 22.14 6.69
CA GLY A 54 -24.46 22.76 7.86
C GLY A 54 -23.77 24.08 8.23
N SER A 55 -23.41 24.25 9.50
CA SER A 55 -22.73 25.46 9.99
C SER A 55 -21.24 25.56 9.60
N LYS A 56 -20.66 24.56 8.93
CA LYS A 56 -19.24 24.57 8.52
C LYS A 56 -18.99 25.27 7.17
N GLY A 57 -20.05 25.73 6.51
CA GLY A 57 -19.98 26.41 5.22
C GLY A 57 -19.97 25.49 4.01
N THR A 58 -19.59 26.05 2.87
CA THR A 58 -19.56 25.39 1.56
C THR A 58 -18.20 24.72 1.34
N PHE A 59 -18.25 23.49 0.82
CA PHE A 59 -17.06 22.72 0.46
C PHE A 59 -17.17 22.28 -1.00
N ASN A 60 -16.02 22.11 -1.65
CA ASN A 60 -15.96 21.42 -2.93
C ASN A 60 -15.87 19.91 -2.68
N ARG A 61 -16.77 19.16 -3.31
CA ARG A 61 -16.85 17.70 -3.28
C ARG A 61 -16.26 17.15 -4.56
N TYR A 62 -15.18 16.40 -4.40
CA TYR A 62 -14.52 15.70 -5.50
C TYR A 62 -14.75 14.19 -5.40
N GLU A 63 -15.17 13.60 -6.51
CA GLU A 63 -15.14 12.16 -6.71
C GLU A 63 -13.85 11.83 -7.45
N LEU A 64 -12.94 11.13 -6.77
CA LEU A 64 -11.63 10.79 -7.28
C LEU A 64 -11.56 9.30 -7.56
N THR A 65 -10.82 8.94 -8.61
CA THR A 65 -10.35 7.59 -8.86
C THR A 65 -8.86 7.56 -8.71
N VAL A 66 -8.38 6.90 -7.67
CA VAL A 66 -6.95 6.60 -7.53
C VAL A 66 -6.63 5.32 -8.29
N TYR A 67 -5.44 5.23 -8.85
CA TYR A 67 -5.02 4.07 -9.62
C TYR A 67 -3.54 3.74 -9.40
N VAL A 68 -3.25 2.45 -9.56
CA VAL A 68 -1.90 1.88 -9.58
C VAL A 68 -1.77 1.05 -10.85
N THR A 69 -0.81 1.39 -11.70
CA THR A 69 -0.57 0.71 -12.98
C THR A 69 0.82 0.10 -13.00
N ASN A 70 0.92 -1.20 -13.28
CA ASN A 70 2.22 -1.84 -13.44
C ASN A 70 2.76 -1.62 -14.86
N LYS A 71 3.84 -0.83 -14.96
CA LYS A 71 4.59 -0.57 -16.19
C LYS A 71 6.00 -1.18 -16.13
N SER A 72 6.24 -2.14 -15.22
CA SER A 72 7.58 -2.69 -14.96
C SER A 72 8.05 -3.72 -15.99
N GLY A 73 7.17 -4.16 -16.90
CA GLY A 73 7.48 -5.19 -17.90
C GLY A 73 7.35 -6.62 -17.38
N CYS A 74 7.06 -6.80 -16.08
CA CYS A 74 6.92 -8.12 -15.44
C CYS A 74 5.73 -8.16 -14.48
N THR A 75 5.16 -9.34 -14.26
CA THR A 75 4.16 -9.53 -13.21
C THR A 75 4.82 -9.44 -11.84
N ARG A 76 4.25 -8.63 -10.95
CA ARG A 76 4.70 -8.47 -9.57
C ARG A 76 3.89 -9.40 -8.67
N LEU A 77 4.58 -10.22 -7.88
CA LEU A 77 3.98 -11.18 -6.95
C LEU A 77 4.22 -10.74 -5.51
N PHE A 78 3.17 -10.77 -4.70
CA PHE A 78 3.16 -10.40 -3.30
C PHE A 78 2.74 -11.63 -2.48
N PHE A 79 3.72 -12.27 -1.84
CA PHE A 79 3.49 -13.46 -1.04
C PHE A 79 3.25 -13.11 0.43
N PRO A 80 2.37 -13.84 1.14
CA PRO A 80 2.10 -13.64 2.55
C PRO A 80 3.39 -13.81 3.39
N ARG A 81 3.85 -12.73 4.02
CA ARG A 81 4.93 -12.71 5.02
C ARG A 81 4.36 -12.67 6.44
N GLN A 82 4.74 -13.64 7.26
CA GLN A 82 4.40 -13.58 8.69
C GLN A 82 5.17 -12.43 9.35
N THR A 83 4.45 -11.49 9.96
CA THR A 83 5.04 -10.46 10.83
C THR A 83 4.77 -10.82 12.29
N THR A 84 5.50 -10.20 13.22
CA THR A 84 5.29 -10.38 14.68
C THR A 84 3.84 -10.08 15.12
N PHE A 85 3.09 -9.30 14.33
CA PHE A 85 1.70 -8.93 14.58
C PHE A 85 0.70 -9.65 13.64
N GLY A 86 1.14 -10.67 12.91
CA GLY A 86 0.31 -11.46 11.99
C GLY A 86 0.53 -11.14 10.51
N LEU A 87 -0.42 -11.52 9.66
CA LEU A 87 -0.43 -11.25 8.22
C LEU A 87 -1.13 -9.91 7.98
N GLN A 88 -0.40 -8.80 7.95
CA GLN A 88 -0.99 -7.47 7.73
C GLN A 88 -0.49 -6.85 6.41
N ASP A 89 -1.44 -6.29 5.64
CA ASP A 89 -1.22 -5.45 4.45
C ASP A 89 -0.32 -6.04 3.34
N GLN A 90 -0.36 -7.36 3.17
CA GLN A 90 0.37 -8.10 2.10
C GLN A 90 -0.02 -7.67 0.68
N ASP A 91 -1.28 -7.29 0.54
CA ASP A 91 -1.92 -6.92 -0.71
C ASP A 91 -1.90 -5.41 -0.94
N LEU A 92 -1.42 -4.62 0.02
CA LEU A 92 -1.44 -3.17 -0.08
C LEU A 92 -0.41 -2.68 -1.10
N LEU A 93 -0.90 -2.14 -2.22
CA LEU A 93 -0.04 -1.55 -3.25
C LEU A 93 0.37 -0.12 -2.88
N ALA A 94 -0.60 0.67 -2.42
CA ALA A 94 -0.37 2.04 -2.00
C ALA A 94 -1.51 2.59 -1.13
N ASN A 95 -1.15 3.55 -0.28
CA ASN A 95 -2.11 4.42 0.40
C ASN A 95 -2.11 5.78 -0.29
N PHE A 96 -3.30 6.32 -0.56
CA PHE A 96 -3.50 7.65 -1.11
C PHE A 96 -4.17 8.52 -0.06
N ASP A 97 -3.53 9.61 0.32
CA ASP A 97 -4.05 10.58 1.27
C ASP A 97 -4.34 11.91 0.56
N CYS A 98 -5.54 12.45 0.77
CA CYS A 98 -5.86 13.82 0.41
C CYS A 98 -5.53 14.74 1.60
N VAL A 99 -4.45 15.51 1.49
CA VAL A 99 -3.86 16.28 2.60
C VAL A 99 -4.79 17.40 3.06
N ASN A 100 -5.44 18.10 2.11
CA ASN A 100 -6.39 19.17 2.41
C ASN A 100 -7.83 18.70 2.57
N ALA A 101 -8.09 17.38 2.58
CA ALA A 101 -9.43 16.88 2.86
C ALA A 101 -9.84 17.20 4.31
N THR A 102 -11.04 17.74 4.47
CA THR A 102 -11.55 18.17 5.78
C THR A 102 -12.12 17.02 6.60
N GLY A 103 -12.58 15.95 5.93
CA GLY A 103 -13.28 14.82 6.57
C GLY A 103 -14.68 15.18 7.04
N ALA A 104 -15.23 16.30 6.55
CA ALA A 104 -16.60 16.70 6.80
C ALA A 104 -17.59 15.60 6.33
N ARG A 105 -18.73 15.46 7.02
CA ARG A 105 -19.76 14.43 6.73
C ARG A 105 -19.21 12.99 6.68
N LEU A 106 -18.22 12.65 7.51
CA LEU A 106 -17.60 11.31 7.54
C LEU A 106 -17.00 10.90 6.18
N THR A 107 -16.61 11.88 5.36
CA THR A 107 -15.87 11.59 4.12
C THR A 107 -14.46 11.13 4.45
N SER A 108 -13.97 10.14 3.71
CA SER A 108 -12.63 9.61 3.92
C SER A 108 -11.59 10.61 3.45
N LYS A 109 -10.45 10.69 4.16
CA LYS A 109 -9.27 11.45 3.72
C LYS A 109 -8.24 10.56 3.04
N THR A 110 -8.32 9.26 3.30
CA THR A 110 -7.38 8.25 2.83
C THR A 110 -8.15 7.15 2.12
N THR A 111 -7.57 6.63 1.05
CA THR A 111 -8.01 5.39 0.40
C THR A 111 -6.81 4.49 0.14
N THR A 112 -7.07 3.21 -0.04
CA THR A 112 -6.04 2.21 -0.27
C THR A 112 -6.33 1.48 -1.58
N VAL A 113 -5.27 1.12 -2.29
CA VAL A 113 -5.35 0.27 -3.49
C VAL A 113 -4.65 -1.04 -3.15
N ARG A 114 -5.35 -2.15 -3.38
CA ARG A 114 -4.91 -3.50 -3.01
C ARG A 114 -4.82 -4.41 -4.24
N ALA A 115 -3.80 -5.26 -4.28
CA ALA A 115 -3.54 -6.21 -5.36
C ALA A 115 -4.55 -7.37 -5.35
N ARG A 116 -4.81 -7.93 -6.54
CA ARG A 116 -5.75 -9.04 -6.69
C ARG A 116 -5.13 -10.35 -6.16
N PRO A 117 -5.88 -11.18 -5.44
CA PRO A 117 -5.37 -12.47 -4.98
C PRO A 117 -5.17 -13.43 -6.17
N PHE A 118 -4.24 -14.38 -6.03
CA PHE A 118 -4.10 -15.49 -6.95
C PHE A 118 -4.00 -16.83 -6.22
N SER A 119 -4.48 -17.88 -6.89
CA SER A 119 -4.51 -19.24 -6.37
C SER A 119 -3.68 -20.18 -7.22
N VAL A 120 -3.10 -21.18 -6.58
CA VAL A 120 -2.36 -22.27 -7.24
C VAL A 120 -3.01 -23.60 -6.93
N PRO A 121 -3.03 -24.55 -7.88
CA PRO A 121 -3.50 -25.90 -7.63
C PRO A 121 -2.52 -26.65 -6.72
N TYR A 122 -3.03 -27.24 -5.64
CA TYR A 122 -2.28 -28.09 -4.73
C TYR A 122 -2.95 -29.47 -4.67
N SER A 123 -2.19 -30.53 -4.96
CA SER A 123 -2.67 -31.91 -4.91
C SER A 123 -2.29 -32.56 -3.59
N THR A 124 -3.28 -33.06 -2.87
CA THR A 124 -3.10 -33.86 -1.65
C THR A 124 -3.57 -35.29 -1.90
N SER A 125 -2.84 -36.27 -1.36
CA SER A 125 -3.22 -37.67 -1.41
C SER A 125 -3.64 -38.12 -0.03
N SER A 126 -4.90 -38.52 0.13
CA SER A 126 -5.43 -39.10 1.37
C SER A 126 -5.87 -40.55 1.14
N LYS A 127 -5.81 -41.38 2.18
CA LYS A 127 -6.42 -42.71 2.15
C LYS A 127 -7.88 -42.59 2.53
N ASN A 128 -8.78 -43.06 1.67
CA ASN A 128 -10.19 -43.20 2.02
C ASN A 128 -10.39 -44.35 3.03
N ALA A 129 -11.59 -44.46 3.61
CA ALA A 129 -11.95 -45.51 4.57
C ALA A 129 -11.71 -46.94 4.05
N GLU A 130 -11.63 -47.12 2.73
CA GLU A 130 -11.37 -48.38 2.02
C GLU A 130 -9.87 -48.64 1.76
N GLY A 131 -8.96 -47.79 2.27
CA GLY A 131 -7.51 -47.94 2.10
C GLY A 131 -6.96 -47.50 0.73
N LYS A 132 -7.83 -47.14 -0.22
CA LYS A 132 -7.44 -46.59 -1.53
C LYS A 132 -6.89 -45.17 -1.39
N VAL A 133 -5.75 -44.91 -2.02
CA VAL A 133 -5.18 -43.56 -2.13
C VAL A 133 -6.02 -42.76 -3.13
N VAL A 134 -6.61 -41.67 -2.67
CA VAL A 134 -7.33 -40.71 -3.49
C VAL A 134 -6.55 -39.40 -3.53
N THR A 135 -6.27 -38.93 -4.74
CA THR A 135 -5.63 -37.64 -4.96
C THR A 135 -6.71 -36.60 -5.22
N THR A 136 -6.73 -35.57 -4.38
CA THR A 136 -7.64 -34.43 -4.48
C THR A 136 -6.83 -33.19 -4.77
N THR A 137 -7.18 -32.46 -5.82
CA THR A 137 -6.59 -31.16 -6.13
C THR A 137 -7.47 -30.05 -5.60
N ILE A 138 -6.92 -29.21 -4.74
CA ILE A 138 -7.58 -28.03 -4.16
C ILE A 138 -6.89 -26.76 -4.64
N GLN A 139 -7.65 -25.68 -4.81
CA GLN A 139 -7.10 -24.36 -5.12
C GLN A 139 -6.74 -23.66 -3.82
N VAL A 140 -5.47 -23.31 -3.65
CA VAL A 140 -4.99 -22.61 -2.45
C VAL A 140 -4.53 -21.21 -2.85
N GLN A 141 -4.98 -20.19 -2.14
CA GLN A 141 -4.53 -18.81 -2.36
C GLN A 141 -3.04 -18.71 -2.00
N ALA A 142 -2.21 -18.45 -3.00
CA ALA A 142 -0.76 -18.37 -2.83
C ALA A 142 -0.28 -16.96 -2.48
N GLY A 143 -1.04 -15.94 -2.85
CA GLY A 143 -0.70 -14.54 -2.55
C GLY A 143 -1.53 -13.57 -3.37
N HIS A 144 -0.94 -12.42 -3.68
CA HIS A 144 -1.51 -11.40 -4.53
C HIS A 144 -0.58 -11.11 -5.71
N MET A 145 -1.14 -10.62 -6.80
CA MET A 145 -0.35 -10.24 -7.96
C MET A 145 -0.85 -8.96 -8.61
N LEU A 146 0.05 -8.35 -9.37
CA LEU A 146 -0.22 -7.22 -10.25
C LEU A 146 0.46 -7.52 -11.60
N GLU A 147 -0.32 -7.86 -12.62
CA GLU A 147 0.17 -8.25 -13.93
C GLU A 147 0.81 -7.07 -14.68
N ASN A 148 1.68 -7.35 -15.65
CA ASN A 148 2.25 -6.30 -16.47
C ASN A 148 1.16 -5.60 -17.31
N GLY A 149 1.09 -4.27 -17.25
CA GLY A 149 0.06 -3.47 -17.89
C GLY A 149 -1.26 -3.39 -17.11
N GLU A 150 -1.42 -4.15 -16.02
CA GLU A 150 -2.61 -4.11 -15.20
C GLU A 150 -2.73 -2.77 -14.48
N THR A 151 -3.96 -2.24 -14.43
CA THR A 151 -4.33 -1.08 -13.61
C THR A 151 -5.36 -1.49 -12.58
N VAL A 152 -5.04 -1.30 -11.31
CA VAL A 152 -6.00 -1.46 -10.20
C VAL A 152 -6.39 -0.08 -9.72
N SER A 153 -7.69 0.15 -9.56
CA SER A 153 -8.22 1.46 -9.18
C SER A 153 -9.23 1.38 -8.05
N ASN A 154 -9.36 2.46 -7.29
CA ASN A 154 -10.37 2.61 -6.25
C ASN A 154 -10.96 4.02 -6.28
N ASN A 155 -12.22 4.17 -5.87
CA ASN A 155 -12.91 5.46 -5.86
C ASN A 155 -12.99 6.00 -4.44
N ILE A 156 -12.83 7.31 -4.29
CA ILE A 156 -12.97 8.01 -3.01
C ILE A 156 -13.71 9.33 -3.23
N ILE A 157 -14.52 9.71 -2.25
CA ILE A 157 -15.15 11.02 -2.19
C ILE A 157 -14.42 11.84 -1.12
N VAL A 158 -13.89 12.99 -1.51
CA VAL A 158 -13.22 13.92 -0.60
C VAL A 158 -13.96 15.25 -0.60
N LEU A 159 -13.97 15.91 0.55
CA LEU A 159 -14.42 17.30 0.70
C LEU A 159 -13.22 18.16 1.03
N VAL A 160 -12.98 19.17 0.20
CA VAL A 160 -11.92 20.16 0.37
C VAL A 160 -12.55 21.55 0.54
N PRO A 161 -11.84 22.51 1.16
CA PRO A 161 -12.31 23.88 1.27
C PRO A 161 -12.74 24.46 -0.10
N GLU A 162 -13.72 25.36 -0.08
CA GLU A 162 -14.17 26.00 -1.32
C GLU A 162 -13.01 26.75 -1.99
N GLY A 163 -12.82 26.51 -3.29
CA GLY A 163 -11.76 27.14 -4.09
C GLY A 163 -10.43 26.40 -4.10
N GLU A 164 -10.27 25.33 -3.31
CA GLU A 164 -9.09 24.48 -3.35
C GLU A 164 -9.29 23.23 -4.20
N GLN A 165 -8.21 22.75 -4.82
CA GLN A 165 -8.15 21.44 -5.48
C GLN A 165 -7.63 20.35 -4.53
N PRO A 166 -7.96 19.07 -4.75
CA PRO A 166 -7.44 17.97 -3.93
C PRO A 166 -5.92 17.84 -4.02
N LEU A 167 -5.25 17.96 -2.88
CA LEU A 167 -3.81 17.74 -2.75
C LEU A 167 -3.55 16.29 -2.36
N MET A 168 -3.14 15.47 -3.32
CA MET A 168 -2.99 14.03 -3.16
C MET A 168 -1.54 13.65 -2.87
N ARG A 169 -1.35 12.75 -1.90
CA ARG A 169 -0.06 12.16 -1.55
C ARG A 169 -0.18 10.65 -1.55
N VAL A 170 0.75 9.98 -2.24
CA VAL A 170 0.86 8.53 -2.25
C VAL A 170 1.95 8.07 -1.29
N ARG A 171 1.66 7.04 -0.50
CA ARG A 171 2.62 6.31 0.32
C ARG A 171 2.73 4.90 -0.23
N VAL A 172 3.91 4.58 -0.75
CA VAL A 172 4.22 3.26 -1.33
C VAL A 172 4.74 2.36 -0.22
N GLN A 173 4.22 1.13 -0.12
CA GLN A 173 4.86 0.12 0.71
C GLN A 173 6.04 -0.50 -0.04
N ALA A 174 7.22 -0.46 0.59
CA ALA A 174 8.40 -1.16 0.10
C ALA A 174 8.26 -2.67 0.36
N THR A 175 7.34 -3.35 -0.32
CA THR A 175 7.11 -4.79 -0.16
C THR A 175 7.82 -5.61 -1.24
N GLU A 176 8.88 -5.08 -1.86
CA GLU A 176 9.76 -5.91 -2.68
C GLU A 176 10.76 -6.63 -1.78
N THR A 177 10.53 -7.91 -1.50
CA THR A 177 11.67 -8.79 -1.23
C THR A 177 12.20 -9.15 -2.62
N PRO A 178 13.41 -8.69 -2.99
CA PRO A 178 14.01 -9.17 -4.23
C PRO A 178 14.11 -10.69 -4.13
N LEU A 179 13.52 -11.40 -5.09
CA LEU A 179 13.84 -12.81 -5.30
C LEU A 179 15.36 -12.88 -5.45
N GLY A 180 16.00 -13.63 -4.55
CA GLY A 180 17.42 -13.52 -4.25
C GLY A 180 18.31 -13.44 -5.49
N ARG A 181 19.15 -12.40 -5.52
CA ARG A 181 20.51 -12.52 -6.03
C ARG A 181 21.25 -13.51 -5.12
N ASN A 182 21.02 -14.81 -5.32
CA ASN A 182 21.99 -15.80 -4.85
C ASN A 182 23.11 -15.88 -5.88
N SER A 183 24.08 -14.99 -5.64
CA SER A 183 25.47 -15.16 -5.99
C SER A 183 25.97 -16.55 -5.56
N TYR A 184 25.95 -17.52 -6.47
CA TYR A 184 26.94 -18.59 -6.46
C TYR A 184 28.14 -18.11 -7.26
N ALA A 185 29.04 -17.42 -6.57
CA ALA A 185 30.36 -17.08 -7.04
C ALA A 185 31.35 -17.23 -5.88
N ARG A 186 31.72 -18.48 -5.60
CA ARG A 186 33.05 -19.02 -5.28
C ARG A 186 32.91 -20.37 -4.59
#